data_AF-A0A419D9Y8-F1
#
_entry.id   AF-A0A419D9Y8-F1
#
_cell.length_a   1.000
_cell.length_b   1.000
_cell.length_c   1.000
_cell.angle_alpha   90.00
_cell.angle_beta   90.00
_cell.angle_gamma   90.00
#
_symmetry.space_group_name_H-M   'P 1'
#
loop_
_entity.id
_entity.type
_entity.pdbx_description
1 polymer ?
#
loop_
_entity_poly.entity_id
_entity_poly.type
_entity_poly.pdbx_seq_one_letter_code
_entity_poly.pdbx_strand_id
1 'polypeptide(L)'
;MNAYFILKIVMDFIEKVIHHLSPSQLRALFLLSKSPKGLISSSDSSKSIGKEGKALGGVFSSLVRHKINGETIVIPWGRSESGRGLNWKLNTKIISQERLKKVVSEMINYG
;
A
#
# COMPACT_ATOMS: atom_id res chain seq x y z
N MET A 1 -28.52 -3.37 -12.83
CA MET A 1 -27.29 -2.59 -12.55
C MET A 1 -26.13 -3.27 -13.27
N ASN A 2 -25.36 -2.55 -14.09
CA ASN A 2 -24.30 -3.14 -14.91
C ASN A 2 -22.98 -3.27 -14.11
N ALA A 3 -22.23 -4.36 -14.32
CA ALA A 3 -20.93 -4.62 -13.71
C ALA A 3 -19.93 -3.43 -13.82
N TYR A 4 -19.93 -2.71 -14.95
CA TYR A 4 -19.09 -1.52 -15.12
C TYR A 4 -19.37 -0.43 -14.08
N PHE A 5 -20.64 -0.23 -13.73
CA PHE A 5 -21.05 0.78 -12.76
C PHE A 5 -20.58 0.41 -11.35
N ILE A 6 -20.69 -0.88 -10.99
CA ILE A 6 -20.23 -1.39 -9.70
C ILE A 6 -18.70 -1.26 -9.59
N LEU A 7 -17.96 -1.64 -10.64
CA LEU A 7 -16.50 -1.50 -10.68
C LEU A 7 -16.06 -0.04 -10.52
N LYS A 8 -16.77 0.90 -11.16
CA LYS A 8 -16.49 2.33 -11.01
C LYS A 8 -16.70 2.80 -9.58
N ILE A 9 -17.83 2.46 -8.95
CA ILE A 9 -18.09 2.84 -7.55
C ILE A 9 -17.03 2.29 -6.60
N VAL A 10 -16.64 1.02 -6.79
CA VAL A 10 -15.60 0.39 -5.96
C VAL A 10 -14.27 1.12 -6.16
N MET A 11 -13.92 1.48 -7.40
CA MET A 11 -12.69 2.21 -7.70
C MET A 11 -12.69 3.61 -7.09
N ASP A 12 -13.78 4.36 -7.23
CA ASP A 12 -13.94 5.70 -6.65
C ASP A 12 -13.80 5.64 -5.11
N PHE A 13 -14.32 4.58 -4.48
CA PHE A 13 -14.17 4.35 -3.05
C PHE A 13 -12.73 4.02 -2.65
N ILE A 14 -12.03 3.17 -3.42
CA ILE A 14 -10.61 2.86 -3.19
C ILE A 14 -9.78 4.15 -3.23
N GLU A 15 -9.96 4.97 -4.26
CA GLU A 15 -9.24 6.24 -4.43
C GLU A 15 -9.55 7.21 -3.29
N LYS A 16 -10.82 7.32 -2.89
CA LYS A 16 -11.21 8.12 -1.73
C LYS A 16 -10.48 7.66 -0.46
N VAL A 17 -10.39 6.35 -0.19
CA VAL A 17 -9.63 5.85 0.96
C VAL A 17 -8.16 6.23 0.86
N ILE A 18 -7.55 6.08 -0.32
CA ILE A 18 -6.13 6.42 -0.52
C ILE A 18 -5.89 7.93 -0.35
N HIS A 19 -6.79 8.80 -0.82
CA HIS A 19 -6.70 10.26 -0.68
C HIS A 19 -6.64 10.75 0.78
N HIS A 20 -7.23 10.01 1.72
CA HIS A 20 -7.22 10.38 3.14
C HIS A 20 -6.02 9.81 3.92
N LEU A 21 -5.09 9.13 3.24
CA LEU A 21 -3.91 8.58 3.88
C LEU A 21 -2.88 9.69 4.15
N SER A 22 -2.13 9.54 5.24
CA SER A 22 -1.04 10.45 5.55
C SER A 22 0.07 10.39 4.47
N PRO A 23 0.88 11.46 4.32
CA PRO A 23 2.00 11.46 3.36
C PRO A 23 2.96 10.28 3.54
N SER A 24 3.15 9.81 4.77
CA SER A 24 4.00 8.66 5.05
C SER A 24 3.40 7.32 4.58
N GLN A 25 2.08 7.17 4.67
CA GLN A 25 1.35 6.01 4.18
C GLN A 25 1.31 6.01 2.64
N LEU A 26 1.09 7.17 2.01
CA LEU A 26 1.16 7.33 0.55
C LEU A 26 2.53 6.96 0.00
N ARG A 27 3.61 7.46 0.62
CA ARG A 27 4.98 7.08 0.25
C ARG A 27 5.23 5.58 0.40
N ALA A 28 4.78 4.96 1.50
CA ALA A 28 4.90 3.52 1.70
C ALA A 28 4.15 2.70 0.63
N LEU A 29 2.94 3.13 0.25
CA LEU A 29 2.17 2.50 -0.84
C LEU A 29 2.85 2.70 -2.20
N PHE A 30 3.43 3.86 -2.48
CA PHE A 30 4.19 4.10 -3.70
C PHE A 30 5.40 3.16 -3.82
N LEU A 31 6.14 2.97 -2.73
CA LEU A 31 7.26 2.04 -2.69
C LEU A 31 6.81 0.60 -2.91
N LEU A 32 5.76 0.18 -2.20
CA LEU A 32 5.15 -1.13 -2.39
C LEU A 32 4.71 -1.33 -3.86
N SER A 33 4.14 -0.31 -4.50
CA SER A 33 3.71 -0.40 -5.90
C SER A 33 4.87 -0.64 -6.88
N LYS A 34 6.07 -0.15 -6.56
CA LYS A 34 7.31 -0.33 -7.34
C LYS A 34 8.07 -1.60 -6.99
N SER A 35 7.72 -2.26 -5.90
CA SER A 35 8.44 -3.44 -5.43
C SER A 35 8.19 -4.66 -6.32
N PRO A 36 9.19 -5.56 -6.47
CA PRO A 36 9.01 -6.81 -7.20
C PRO A 36 7.83 -7.60 -6.63
N LYS A 37 6.86 -7.97 -7.48
CA LYS A 37 5.65 -8.72 -7.11
C LYS A 37 4.78 -8.06 -6.02
N GLY A 38 4.96 -6.76 -5.77
CA GLY A 38 4.22 -6.02 -4.75
C GLY A 38 4.56 -6.52 -3.35
N LEU A 39 5.81 -6.95 -3.13
CA LEU A 39 6.31 -7.47 -1.87
C LEU A 39 7.46 -6.59 -1.37
N ILE A 40 7.37 -6.14 -0.12
CA ILE A 40 8.39 -5.29 0.50
C ILE A 40 8.71 -5.72 1.92
N SER A 41 10.00 -5.72 2.25
CA SER A 41 10.47 -5.92 3.62
C SER A 41 10.56 -4.58 4.35
N SER A 42 9.97 -4.48 5.54
CA SER A 42 10.07 -3.26 6.36
C SER A 42 11.49 -2.96 6.84
N SER A 43 12.31 -3.98 7.06
CA SER A 43 13.69 -3.80 7.51
C SER A 43 14.62 -3.40 6.37
N ASP A 44 14.41 -4.00 5.19
CA ASP A 44 15.40 -3.90 4.12
C ASP A 44 15.12 -2.68 3.24
N SER A 45 13.85 -2.24 3.19
CA SER A 45 13.43 -1.04 2.45
C SER A 45 13.46 0.23 3.28
N SER A 46 13.89 0.18 4.54
CA SER A 46 13.97 1.35 5.42
C SER A 46 15.05 2.35 4.98
N LYS A 47 16.15 1.83 4.42
CA LYS A 47 17.31 2.64 3.99
C LYS A 47 16.99 3.50 2.76
N SER A 48 16.14 3.03 1.85
CA SER A 48 15.80 3.75 0.61
C SER A 48 14.82 4.91 0.82
N ILE A 49 14.29 5.09 2.05
CA ILE A 49 13.11 5.94 2.29
C ILE A 49 13.32 6.95 3.43
N GLY A 50 14.53 7.03 3.98
CA GLY A 50 14.85 7.90 5.10
C GLY A 50 14.04 7.62 6.38
N LYS A 51 13.42 6.44 6.49
CA LYS A 51 12.67 5.99 7.67
C LYS A 51 13.21 4.64 8.13
N GLU A 52 13.76 4.59 9.33
CA GLU A 52 14.35 3.39 9.90
C GLU A 52 13.33 2.28 10.21
N GLY A 53 13.73 1.02 10.03
CA GLY A 53 12.87 -0.19 9.97
C GLY A 53 11.55 -0.16 10.73
N LYS A 54 11.57 -0.08 12.08
CA LYS A 54 10.36 -0.13 12.92
C LYS A 54 9.32 0.93 12.53
N ALA A 55 9.76 2.09 12.04
CA ALA A 55 8.88 3.14 11.56
C ALA A 55 8.11 2.72 10.29
N LEU A 56 8.76 2.03 9.35
CA LEU A 56 8.10 1.52 8.14
C LEU A 56 7.11 0.38 8.48
N GLY A 57 7.50 -0.52 9.39
CA GLY A 57 6.59 -1.56 9.89
C GLY A 57 5.35 -1.00 10.59
N GLY A 58 5.50 0.08 11.35
CA GLY A 58 4.39 0.81 11.96
C GLY A 58 3.45 1.44 10.93
N VAL A 59 4.01 2.02 9.85
CA VAL A 59 3.21 2.58 8.74
C VAL A 59 2.40 1.49 8.04
N PHE A 60 3.01 0.34 7.72
CA PHE A 60 2.26 -0.77 7.11
C PHE A 60 1.24 -1.39 8.05
N SER A 61 1.55 -1.50 9.35
CA SER A 61 0.57 -1.92 10.35
C SER A 61 -0.61 -0.96 10.44
N SER A 62 -0.39 0.34 10.22
CA SER A 62 -1.46 1.33 10.08
C SER A 62 -2.28 1.12 8.81
N LEU A 63 -1.62 0.87 7.68
CA LEU A 63 -2.27 0.59 6.39
C LEU A 63 -3.21 -0.62 6.43
N VAL A 64 -2.86 -1.68 7.18
CA VAL A 64 -3.72 -2.86 7.37
C VAL A 64 -5.08 -2.52 7.98
N ARG A 65 -5.18 -1.44 8.76
CA ARG A 65 -6.44 -1.03 9.40
C ARG A 65 -7.41 -0.35 8.42
N HIS A 66 -6.93 0.11 7.27
CA HIS A 66 -7.79 0.68 6.25
C HIS A 66 -8.43 -0.46 5.44
N LYS A 67 -9.75 -0.62 5.63
CA LYS A 67 -10.55 -1.68 5.04
C LYS A 67 -11.33 -1.16 3.85
N ILE A 68 -11.33 -1.92 2.76
CA ILE A 68 -12.14 -1.69 1.58
C ILE A 68 -12.92 -2.96 1.33
N ASN A 69 -14.24 -2.91 1.47
CA ASN A 69 -15.13 -4.09 1.38
C ASN A 69 -14.65 -5.27 2.25
N GLY A 70 -14.17 -4.99 3.48
CA GLY A 70 -13.66 -6.01 4.42
C GLY A 70 -12.21 -6.46 4.19
N GLU A 71 -11.63 -6.12 3.05
CA GLU A 71 -10.26 -6.47 2.65
C GLU A 71 -9.28 -5.34 2.97
N THR A 72 -8.00 -5.67 3.22
CA THR A 72 -6.95 -4.67 3.51
C THR A 72 -6.12 -4.37 2.28
N ILE A 73 -5.69 -3.11 2.10
CA ILE A 73 -4.83 -2.72 0.96
C ILE A 73 -3.48 -3.47 1.00
N VAL A 74 -2.95 -3.69 2.20
CA VAL A 74 -1.67 -4.37 2.43
C VAL A 74 -1.88 -5.58 3.34
N ILE A 75 -1.15 -6.66 3.09
CA ILE A 75 -1.23 -7.94 3.81
C ILE A 75 0.14 -8.22 4.45
N PRO A 76 0.21 -8.62 5.73
CA PRO A 76 1.44 -9.16 6.30
C PRO A 76 1.80 -10.50 5.64
N TRP A 77 3.04 -10.63 5.17
CA TRP A 77 3.52 -11.77 4.37
C TRP A 77 4.72 -12.47 5.05
N GLY A 78 4.59 -12.73 6.34
CA GLY A 78 5.62 -13.41 7.14
C GLY A 78 6.80 -12.52 7.53
N ARG A 79 7.85 -13.16 8.08
CA ARG A 79 9.07 -12.47 8.50
C ARG A 79 9.97 -12.19 7.29
N SER A 80 10.78 -11.13 7.38
CA SER A 80 11.85 -10.89 6.40
C SER A 80 12.86 -12.05 6.41
N GLU A 81 13.49 -12.32 5.27
CA GLU A 81 14.57 -13.30 5.11
C GLU A 81 15.76 -12.99 6.02
N SER A 82 15.99 -11.71 6.35
CA SER A 82 17.02 -11.29 7.30
C SER A 82 16.65 -11.57 8.77
N GLY A 83 15.48 -12.14 9.04
CA GLY A 83 14.98 -12.47 10.38
C GLY A 83 14.50 -11.26 11.19
N ARG A 84 14.68 -10.02 10.69
CA ARG A 84 14.26 -8.78 11.34
C ARG A 84 13.07 -8.17 10.60
N GLY A 85 11.96 -7.96 11.31
CA GLY A 85 10.77 -7.30 10.74
C GLY A 85 9.88 -8.20 9.88
N LEU A 86 8.87 -7.59 9.27
CA LEU A 86 7.85 -8.26 8.45
C LEU A 86 7.99 -7.90 6.97
N ASN A 87 7.64 -8.88 6.15
CA ASN A 87 7.32 -8.67 4.75
C ASN A 87 5.86 -8.25 4.62
N TRP A 88 5.58 -7.41 3.62
CA TRP A 88 4.27 -6.87 3.34
C TRP A 88 3.96 -6.99 1.87
N LYS A 89 2.75 -7.43 1.57
CA LYS A 89 2.30 -7.71 0.21
C LYS A 89 1.11 -6.85 -0.15
N LEU A 90 1.08 -6.34 -1.39
CA LEU A 90 -0.09 -5.69 -1.93
C LEU A 90 -1.26 -6.68 -2.06
N ASN A 91 -2.45 -6.27 -1.61
CA ASN A 91 -3.66 -7.04 -1.88
C ASN A 91 -4.17 -6.76 -3.30
N THR A 92 -3.74 -7.59 -4.25
CA THR A 92 -4.12 -7.45 -5.66
C THR A 92 -5.59 -7.74 -5.95
N LYS A 93 -6.36 -8.24 -4.97
CA LYS A 93 -7.83 -8.33 -5.09
C LYS A 93 -8.50 -6.96 -5.02
N ILE A 94 -7.87 -6.00 -4.35
CA ILE A 94 -8.39 -4.63 -4.19
C ILE A 94 -7.88 -3.75 -5.31
N ILE A 95 -6.57 -3.75 -5.57
CA ILE A 95 -5.94 -2.85 -6.52
C ILE A 95 -4.68 -3.48 -7.12
N SER A 96 -4.48 -3.30 -8.43
CA SER A 96 -3.25 -3.74 -9.10
C SER A 96 -2.07 -2.84 -8.74
N GLN A 97 -0.84 -3.34 -8.86
CA GLN A 97 0.37 -2.53 -8.63
C GLN A 97 0.42 -1.30 -9.54
N GLU A 98 0.09 -1.47 -10.81
CA GLU A 98 0.08 -0.38 -11.80
C GLU A 98 -0.93 0.71 -11.43
N ARG A 99 -2.16 0.32 -11.09
CA ARG A 99 -3.20 1.28 -10.70
C ARG A 99 -2.83 1.98 -9.41
N LEU A 100 -2.33 1.25 -8.41
CA LEU A 100 -1.86 1.83 -7.16
C LEU A 100 -0.77 2.87 -7.43
N LYS A 101 0.23 2.52 -8.26
CA LYS A 101 1.30 3.44 -8.64
C LYS A 101 0.76 4.72 -9.26
N LYS A 102 -0.19 4.61 -10.19
CA LYS A 102 -0.80 5.79 -10.83
C LYS A 102 -1.48 6.69 -9.79
N VAL A 103 -2.41 6.13 -9.02
CA VAL A 103 -3.20 6.84 -8.00
C VAL A 103 -2.31 7.55 -6.98
N VAL A 104 -1.31 6.84 -6.42
CA VAL A 104 -0.43 7.45 -5.41
C VAL A 104 0.61 8.41 -6.01
N SER A 105 1.00 8.27 -7.28
CA SER A 105 1.90 9.24 -7.94
C SER A 105 1.19 10.58 -8.15
N GLU A 106 -0.07 10.54 -8.57
CA GLU A 106 -0.92 11.73 -8.72
C GLU A 106 -1.08 12.46 -7.37
N MET A 107 -1.11 11.75 -6.25
CA MET A 107 -1.24 12.40 -4.94
C MET A 107 0.09 12.95 -4.40
N ILE A 108 1.22 12.29 -4.69
CA ILE A 108 2.53 12.71 -4.19
C ILE A 108 3.08 13.91 -4.98
N ASN A 109 2.80 13.98 -6.29
CA ASN A 109 3.32 15.05 -7.16
C ASN A 109 2.52 16.36 -7.09
N TYR A 110 1.35 16.37 -6.43
CA TYR A 110 0.50 17.54 -6.24
C TYR A 110 0.57 18.10 -4.80
N GLY A 111 1.50 17.62 -3.97
CA GLY A 111 1.68 18.04 -2.58
C GLY A 111 3.00 18.73 -2.31
#